data_AF-A0A382UJP1-F1
#
_entry.id   AF-A0A382UJP1-F1
#
_cell.length_a   1.000
_cell.length_b   1.000
_cell.length_c   1.000
_cell.angle_alpha   90.00
_cell.angle_beta   90.00
_cell.angle_gamma   90.00
#
_symmetry.space_group_name_H-M   'P 1'
#
loop_
_entity.id
_entity.type
_entity.pdbx_description
1 polymer ?
#
loop_
_entity_poly.entity_id
_entity_poly.type
_entity_poly.pdbx_seq_one_letter_code
_entity_poly.pdbx_strand_id
1 'polypeptide(L)'
;MSNIGFAESRFGELTEMRDERMRGKDNQWVRPHPGPFVWNKIEREQGNFSWQEADEYVVYAQDHNQTILATIWPYANWEQKSCKRKKARSPFGKHFSKYLSKPCSMENYKTFLLALVDRYDGDGNNDMPGLTKPIIHWEIMNEPEFKMFFKGKKDEFVEIFNFSSKIIKSKQKNSVIVMAGAAGMFPENKKF
;
A
#
# COMPACT_ATOMS: atom_id res chain seq x y z
N MET A 1 36.01 13.88 2.44
CA MET A 1 34.80 13.25 1.86
C MET A 1 33.60 13.97 2.46
N SER A 2 32.63 14.30 1.63
CA SER A 2 31.50 15.21 1.89
C SER A 2 30.73 14.88 3.18
N ASN A 3 30.56 15.89 4.03
CA ASN A 3 29.44 15.98 4.98
C ASN A 3 28.15 16.01 4.16
N ILE A 4 27.64 14.84 3.78
CA ILE A 4 26.25 14.71 3.37
C ILE A 4 25.49 14.93 4.67
N GLY A 5 24.95 16.14 4.84
CA GLY A 5 24.12 16.45 5.99
C GLY A 5 23.00 15.41 6.06
N PHE A 6 22.85 14.74 7.19
CA PHE A 6 21.69 13.93 7.46
C PHE A 6 20.48 14.86 7.39
N ALA A 7 19.69 14.75 6.32
CA ALA A 7 18.46 15.52 6.20
C ALA A 7 17.49 14.96 7.24
N GLU A 8 17.19 15.75 8.26
CA GLU A 8 16.11 15.39 9.19
C GLU A 8 14.79 15.35 8.43
N SER A 9 13.98 14.32 8.70
CA SER A 9 12.61 14.28 8.19
C SER A 9 11.82 15.46 8.76
N ARG A 10 11.36 16.33 7.85
CA ARG A 10 10.53 17.50 8.19
C ARG A 10 9.05 17.30 7.93
N PHE A 11 8.68 16.34 7.09
CA PHE A 11 7.31 16.22 6.58
C PHE A 11 6.75 14.80 6.68
N GLY A 12 7.59 13.77 6.76
CA GLY A 12 7.16 12.40 6.97
C GLY A 12 8.24 11.37 6.62
N GLU A 13 8.05 10.14 7.12
CA GLU A 13 9.05 9.08 7.07
C GLU A 13 8.50 7.82 6.39
N LEU A 14 9.37 7.11 5.65
CA LEU A 14 9.10 5.71 5.34
C LEU A 14 9.23 4.92 6.63
N THR A 15 8.23 4.10 6.94
CA THR A 15 8.18 3.40 8.22
C THR A 15 8.10 1.89 8.09
N GLU A 16 8.58 1.21 9.12
CA GLU A 16 8.48 -0.23 9.31
C GLU A 16 8.29 -0.51 10.81
N MET A 17 7.26 -1.28 11.19
CA MET A 17 6.83 -1.42 12.58
C MET A 17 7.72 -2.30 13.47
N ARG A 18 8.47 -3.23 12.87
CA ARG A 18 9.37 -4.17 13.55
C ARG A 18 10.69 -3.54 13.97
N ASP A 19 11.14 -2.49 13.28
CA ASP A 19 12.29 -1.69 13.73
C ASP A 19 11.80 -0.42 14.45
N GLU A 20 12.00 -0.37 15.76
CA GLU A 20 11.54 0.75 16.61
C GLU A 20 12.08 2.10 16.14
N ARG A 21 13.26 2.11 15.51
CA ARG A 21 13.92 3.33 15.00
C ARG A 21 13.28 3.82 13.69
N MET A 22 12.43 3.00 13.07
CA MET A 22 11.77 3.26 11.79
C MET A 22 10.26 3.40 11.94
N ARG A 23 9.73 3.56 13.17
CA ARG A 23 8.27 3.66 13.39
C ARG A 23 7.67 5.03 13.08
N GLY A 24 8.50 6.00 12.69
CA GLY A 24 8.03 7.37 12.48
C GLY A 24 8.06 8.19 13.77
N LYS A 25 8.08 9.51 13.63
CA LYS A 25 7.94 10.45 14.74
C LYS A 25 6.47 10.78 15.02
N ASP A 26 6.19 11.25 16.23
CA ASP A 26 4.86 11.72 16.60
C ASP A 26 4.46 12.93 15.76
N ASN A 27 3.15 13.08 15.50
CA ASN A 27 2.58 14.23 14.78
C ASN A 27 3.11 14.42 13.33
N GLN A 28 3.64 13.37 12.71
CA GLN A 28 4.15 13.41 11.33
C GLN A 28 3.37 12.50 10.38
N TRP A 29 3.61 12.68 9.08
CA TRP A 29 3.19 11.70 8.09
C TRP A 29 4.08 10.46 8.15
N VAL A 30 3.48 9.30 7.98
CA VAL A 30 4.18 8.04 7.86
C VAL A 30 3.70 7.29 6.63
N ARG A 31 4.64 6.68 5.92
CA ARG A 31 4.37 5.81 4.78
C ARG A 31 4.94 4.43 5.09
N PRO A 32 4.13 3.53 5.68
CA PRO A 32 4.53 2.15 5.91
C PRO A 32 5.00 1.48 4.62
N HIS A 33 6.24 1.00 4.56
CA HIS A 33 6.80 0.45 3.32
C HIS A 33 7.59 -0.86 3.55
N PRO A 34 7.17 -2.00 2.94
CA PRO A 34 6.04 -2.16 2.02
C PRO A 34 4.66 -1.99 2.68
N GLY A 35 4.65 -1.84 4.00
CA GLY A 35 3.45 -1.64 4.80
C GLY A 35 2.63 -2.91 5.02
N PRO A 36 1.52 -2.77 5.75
CA PRO A 36 0.64 -3.89 6.07
C PRO A 36 -0.48 -4.08 5.03
N PHE A 37 -0.77 -3.07 4.19
CA PHE A 37 -1.89 -3.04 3.24
C PHE A 37 -1.58 -3.82 1.95
N VAL A 38 -1.14 -5.07 2.12
CA VAL A 38 -0.83 -5.99 1.04
C VAL A 38 -1.94 -7.02 0.97
N TRP A 39 -2.57 -7.17 -0.20
CA TRP A 39 -3.68 -8.11 -0.36
C TRP A 39 -3.32 -9.52 0.13
N ASN A 40 -2.13 -10.04 -0.19
CA ASN A 40 -1.66 -11.35 0.25
C ASN A 40 -1.44 -11.47 1.76
N LYS A 41 -1.16 -10.36 2.47
CA LYS A 41 -0.99 -10.38 3.93
C LYS A 41 -2.35 -10.48 4.61
N ILE A 42 -3.31 -9.70 4.11
CA ILE A 42 -4.65 -9.55 4.67
C ILE A 42 -5.55 -10.73 4.27
N GLU A 43 -5.59 -11.11 3.00
CA GLU A 43 -6.45 -12.17 2.48
C GLU A 43 -5.59 -13.30 1.88
N ARG A 44 -5.16 -14.23 2.74
CA ARG A 44 -4.28 -15.35 2.34
C ARG A 44 -5.02 -16.44 1.55
N GLU A 45 -6.32 -16.50 1.74
CA GLU A 45 -7.26 -17.39 1.05
C GLU A 45 -8.54 -16.59 0.77
N GLN A 46 -9.22 -16.91 -0.33
CA GLN A 46 -10.38 -16.15 -0.78
C GLN A 46 -11.45 -16.07 0.31
N GLY A 47 -11.87 -14.85 0.66
CA GLY A 47 -12.88 -14.55 1.68
C GLY A 47 -12.39 -14.62 3.13
N ASN A 48 -11.12 -14.98 3.37
CA ASN A 48 -10.56 -15.10 4.72
C ASN A 48 -9.61 -13.93 5.03
N PHE A 49 -10.15 -12.90 5.68
CA PHE A 49 -9.45 -11.68 6.02
C PHE A 49 -8.82 -11.74 7.43
N SER A 50 -7.54 -11.41 7.51
CA SER A 50 -6.76 -11.26 8.74
C SER A 50 -6.24 -9.85 8.83
N TRP A 51 -6.78 -9.09 9.78
CA TRP A 51 -6.50 -7.67 9.91
C TRP A 51 -5.42 -7.32 10.92
N GLN A 52 -5.00 -8.29 11.75
CA GLN A 52 -4.12 -8.07 12.90
C GLN A 52 -2.90 -7.17 12.58
N GLU A 53 -2.10 -7.53 11.57
CA GLU A 53 -0.91 -6.74 11.22
C GLU A 53 -1.27 -5.33 10.72
N ALA A 54 -2.38 -5.18 9.98
CA ALA A 54 -2.81 -3.86 9.51
C ALA A 54 -3.35 -2.99 10.65
N ASP A 55 -4.13 -3.58 11.55
CA ASP A 55 -4.65 -2.89 12.73
C ASP A 55 -3.54 -2.46 13.67
N GLU A 56 -2.52 -3.29 13.91
CA GLU A 56 -1.35 -2.93 14.72
C GLU A 56 -0.68 -1.65 14.21
N TYR A 57 -0.59 -1.48 12.89
CA TYR A 57 -0.06 -0.25 12.29
C TYR A 57 -0.99 0.95 12.49
N VAL A 58 -2.31 0.76 12.35
CA VAL A 58 -3.27 1.85 12.53
C VAL A 58 -3.34 2.29 13.99
N VAL A 59 -3.38 1.32 14.93
CA VAL A 59 -3.34 1.57 16.38
C VAL A 59 -2.08 2.35 16.76
N TYR A 60 -0.91 1.89 16.31
CA TYR A 60 0.33 2.61 16.59
C TYR A 60 0.29 4.04 16.04
N ALA A 61 -0.14 4.22 14.79
CA ALA A 61 -0.21 5.54 14.19
C ALA A 61 -1.18 6.47 14.92
N GLN A 62 -2.35 5.99 15.35
CA GLN A 62 -3.30 6.85 16.07
C GLN A 62 -2.76 7.28 17.44
N ASP A 63 -2.09 6.37 18.16
CA ASP A 63 -1.50 6.60 19.48
C ASP A 63 -0.38 7.65 19.43
N HIS A 64 0.38 7.68 18.33
CA HIS A 64 1.49 8.62 18.09
C HIS A 64 1.06 9.85 17.27
N ASN A 65 -0.24 10.03 17.04
CA ASN A 65 -0.78 11.10 16.21
C ASN A 65 -0.17 11.20 14.80
N GLN A 66 0.18 10.07 14.21
CA GLN A 66 0.72 9.98 12.88
C GLN A 66 -0.38 9.97 11.81
N THR A 67 -0.09 10.54 10.64
CA THR A 67 -0.97 10.47 9.46
C THR A 67 -0.44 9.41 8.49
N ILE A 68 -1.19 8.34 8.24
CA ILE A 68 -0.78 7.27 7.35
C ILE A 68 -1.04 7.66 5.88
N LEU A 69 -0.02 7.52 5.03
CA LEU A 69 -0.16 7.28 3.59
C LEU A 69 -0.10 5.76 3.34
N ALA A 70 -1.26 5.16 3.08
CA ALA A 70 -1.39 3.70 3.00
C ALA A 70 -1.07 3.18 1.59
N THR A 71 0.06 2.49 1.43
CA THR A 71 0.42 1.83 0.16
C THR A 71 -0.34 0.51 -0.01
N ILE A 72 -1.30 0.49 -0.95
CA ILE A 72 -2.05 -0.72 -1.32
C ILE A 72 -1.26 -1.51 -2.36
N TRP A 73 -1.02 -2.80 -2.06
CA TRP A 73 -0.44 -3.74 -3.01
C TRP A 73 -1.48 -4.75 -3.51
N PRO A 74 -1.74 -4.84 -4.83
CA PRO A 74 -2.84 -5.60 -5.42
C PRO A 74 -2.47 -7.07 -5.62
N TYR A 75 -1.67 -7.65 -4.72
CA TYR A 75 -1.10 -8.97 -4.92
C TYR A 75 -1.63 -9.96 -3.91
N ALA A 76 -2.32 -11.02 -4.35
CA ALA A 76 -2.66 -12.19 -3.55
C ALA A 76 -2.10 -13.48 -4.19
N ASN A 77 -1.44 -14.32 -3.39
CA ASN A 77 -0.83 -15.55 -3.91
C ASN A 77 -1.85 -16.56 -4.43
N TRP A 78 -2.94 -16.77 -3.69
CA TRP A 78 -4.01 -17.70 -4.07
C TRP A 78 -4.66 -17.26 -5.39
N GLU A 79 -4.85 -15.95 -5.53
CA GLU A 79 -5.51 -15.34 -6.67
C GLU A 79 -4.62 -15.44 -7.93
N GLN A 80 -3.39 -14.95 -7.86
CA GLN A 80 -2.50 -14.96 -9.03
C GLN A 80 -2.03 -16.35 -9.44
N LYS A 81 -2.03 -17.31 -8.49
CA LYS A 81 -1.80 -18.73 -8.80
C LYS A 81 -2.93 -19.31 -9.65
N SER A 82 -4.18 -18.86 -9.47
CA SER A 82 -5.35 -19.40 -10.18
C SER A 82 -5.27 -19.24 -11.70
N CYS A 83 -4.71 -18.12 -12.20
CA CYS A 83 -4.47 -17.91 -13.63
C CYS A 83 -3.02 -18.13 -14.07
N LYS A 84 -2.25 -18.94 -13.31
CA LYS A 84 -0.88 -19.37 -13.65
C LYS A 84 0.10 -18.20 -13.88
N ARG A 85 -0.03 -17.08 -13.14
CA ARG A 85 0.97 -16.00 -13.20
C ARG A 85 2.36 -16.53 -12.83
N LYS A 86 3.41 -15.90 -13.37
CA LYS A 86 4.79 -16.29 -13.04
C LYS A 86 5.21 -15.70 -11.71
N LYS A 87 5.92 -16.48 -10.90
CA LYS A 87 6.51 -15.99 -9.66
C LYS A 87 7.56 -14.91 -9.93
N ALA A 88 7.73 -14.02 -8.96
CA ALA A 88 8.76 -13.00 -8.94
C ALA A 88 9.33 -12.85 -7.53
N ARG A 89 10.53 -12.31 -7.43
CA ARG A 89 11.20 -12.05 -6.16
C ARG A 89 11.10 -10.56 -5.86
N SER A 90 10.39 -10.23 -4.79
CA SER A 90 10.38 -8.89 -4.20
C SER A 90 11.54 -8.75 -3.20
N PRO A 91 12.09 -7.53 -3.00
CA PRO A 91 13.07 -7.28 -1.94
C PRO A 91 12.47 -7.38 -0.53
N PHE A 92 11.15 -7.33 -0.38
CA PHE A 92 10.45 -7.26 0.91
C PHE A 92 10.36 -8.59 1.67
N GLY A 93 11.12 -9.60 1.25
CA GLY A 93 11.23 -10.88 1.94
C GLY A 93 10.05 -11.83 1.74
N LYS A 94 10.08 -12.96 2.47
CA LYS A 94 9.21 -14.13 2.24
C LYS A 94 7.73 -13.93 2.62
N HIS A 95 7.44 -12.92 3.43
CA HIS A 95 6.09 -12.63 3.92
C HIS A 95 5.30 -11.72 2.97
N PHE A 96 5.96 -11.14 1.96
CA PHE A 96 5.31 -10.46 0.86
C PHE A 96 4.74 -11.45 -0.15
N SER A 97 4.10 -10.96 -1.22
CA SER A 97 3.59 -11.81 -2.30
C SER A 97 4.73 -12.44 -3.13
N LYS A 98 4.52 -13.69 -3.57
CA LYS A 98 5.37 -14.41 -4.54
C LYS A 98 5.02 -14.07 -5.99
N TYR A 99 3.89 -13.38 -6.20
CA TYR A 99 3.40 -12.95 -7.51
C TYR A 99 3.21 -11.43 -7.51
N LEU A 100 3.76 -10.77 -8.52
CA LEU A 100 3.87 -9.31 -8.60
C LEU A 100 3.21 -8.78 -9.88
N SER A 101 2.24 -9.50 -10.43
CA SER A 101 1.53 -9.11 -11.65
C SER A 101 0.16 -8.54 -11.31
N LYS A 102 -0.55 -8.04 -12.32
CA LYS A 102 -1.95 -7.64 -12.21
C LYS A 102 -2.80 -8.79 -11.64
N PRO A 103 -3.80 -8.51 -10.79
CA PRO A 103 -4.85 -9.48 -10.41
C PRO A 103 -5.37 -10.26 -11.62
N CYS A 104 -5.67 -11.55 -11.44
CA CYS A 104 -6.37 -12.34 -12.46
C CYS A 104 -7.82 -11.87 -12.63
N SER A 105 -8.49 -11.54 -11.52
CA SER A 105 -9.87 -11.07 -11.43
C SER A 105 -9.90 -9.71 -10.74
N MET A 106 -10.32 -8.69 -11.49
CA MET A 106 -10.54 -7.34 -10.93
C MET A 106 -11.74 -7.31 -9.97
N GLU A 107 -12.70 -8.25 -10.07
CA GLU A 107 -13.80 -8.36 -9.10
C GLU A 107 -13.32 -8.93 -7.76
N ASN A 108 -12.40 -9.90 -7.75
CA ASN A 108 -11.80 -10.34 -6.48
C ASN A 108 -11.01 -9.21 -5.82
N TYR A 109 -10.26 -8.46 -6.63
CA TYR A 109 -9.51 -7.31 -6.14
C TYR A 109 -10.43 -6.20 -5.62
N LYS A 110 -11.58 -5.98 -6.26
CA LYS A 110 -12.63 -5.08 -5.77
C LYS A 110 -13.17 -5.51 -4.42
N THR A 111 -13.46 -6.80 -4.22
CA THR A 111 -13.89 -7.30 -2.90
C THR A 111 -12.87 -6.98 -1.83
N PHE A 112 -11.58 -7.19 -2.12
CA PHE A 112 -10.50 -6.80 -1.20
C PHE A 112 -10.46 -5.29 -0.93
N LEU A 113 -10.52 -4.46 -1.98
CA LEU A 113 -10.52 -3.00 -1.83
C LEU A 113 -11.71 -2.51 -1.00
N LEU A 114 -12.90 -3.06 -1.23
CA LEU A 114 -14.09 -2.70 -0.48
C LEU A 114 -13.92 -3.05 0.99
N ALA A 115 -13.48 -4.28 1.31
CA ALA A 115 -13.25 -4.70 2.69
C ALA A 115 -12.14 -3.89 3.38
N LEU A 116 -11.08 -3.54 2.64
CA LEU A 116 -9.99 -2.71 3.16
C LEU A 116 -10.45 -1.28 3.49
N VAL A 117 -11.24 -0.66 2.61
CA VAL A 117 -11.75 0.69 2.84
C VAL A 117 -12.79 0.70 3.95
N ASP A 118 -13.76 -0.22 3.93
CA ASP A 118 -14.83 -0.37 4.94
C ASP A 118 -14.26 -0.54 6.36
N ARG A 119 -13.06 -1.12 6.49
CA ARG A 119 -12.40 -1.27 7.78
C ARG A 119 -11.80 0.03 8.35
N TYR A 120 -11.43 0.97 7.49
CA TYR A 120 -10.61 2.12 7.88
C TYR A 120 -11.19 3.47 7.44
N ASP A 121 -12.42 3.51 6.93
CA ASP A 121 -13.03 4.74 6.42
C ASP A 121 -13.70 5.59 7.52
N GLY A 122 -13.96 5.01 8.69
CA GLY A 122 -14.46 5.72 9.87
C GLY A 122 -15.92 6.09 9.78
N ASP A 123 -16.72 5.36 9.00
CA ASP A 123 -18.15 5.63 8.86
C ASP A 123 -19.01 5.07 10.01
N GLY A 124 -18.39 4.33 10.94
CA GLY A 124 -19.01 3.68 12.08
C GLY A 124 -19.47 2.24 11.83
N ASN A 125 -19.37 1.73 10.60
CA ASN A 125 -19.77 0.37 10.23
C ASN A 125 -18.54 -0.47 9.88
N ASN A 126 -18.40 -1.65 10.52
CA ASN A 126 -17.29 -2.59 10.28
C ASN A 126 -15.87 -2.00 10.43
N ASP A 127 -15.75 -0.81 10.99
CA ASP A 127 -14.49 -0.17 11.30
C ASP A 127 -13.62 -1.07 12.19
N MET A 128 -12.31 -0.89 12.08
CA MET A 128 -11.36 -1.41 13.07
C MET A 128 -11.82 -0.99 14.48
N PRO A 129 -11.92 -1.92 15.45
CA PRO A 129 -12.28 -1.58 16.82
C PRO A 129 -11.34 -0.51 17.39
N GLY A 130 -11.91 0.58 17.91
CA GLY A 130 -11.14 1.70 18.46
C GLY A 130 -10.54 2.65 17.41
N LEU A 131 -10.97 2.57 16.15
CA LEU A 131 -10.56 3.52 15.11
C LEU A 131 -11.00 4.94 15.47
N THR A 132 -10.03 5.83 15.69
CA THR A 132 -10.30 7.26 15.92
C THR A 132 -9.80 8.16 14.79
N LYS A 133 -8.91 7.63 13.94
CA LYS A 133 -8.28 8.36 12.83
C LYS A 133 -8.41 7.54 11.55
N PRO A 134 -9.45 7.82 10.74
CA PRO A 134 -9.65 7.10 9.48
C PRO A 134 -8.49 7.27 8.52
N ILE A 135 -8.23 6.26 7.70
CA ILE A 135 -7.27 6.37 6.60
C ILE A 135 -7.97 7.02 5.43
N ILE A 136 -7.52 8.21 5.05
CA ILE A 136 -8.06 8.95 3.90
C ILE A 136 -7.04 9.09 2.75
N HIS A 137 -5.78 8.73 2.98
CA HIS A 137 -4.69 8.86 2.00
C HIS A 137 -4.23 7.48 1.53
N TRP A 138 -4.49 7.16 0.27
CA TRP A 138 -4.23 5.86 -0.31
C TRP A 138 -3.26 5.98 -1.48
N GLU A 139 -2.11 5.32 -1.38
CA GLU A 139 -1.18 5.16 -2.48
C GLU A 139 -1.41 3.82 -3.16
N ILE A 140 -1.53 3.80 -4.49
CA ILE A 140 -1.72 2.55 -5.23
C ILE A 140 -0.37 2.09 -5.79
N MET A 141 0.20 1.06 -5.17
CA MET A 141 1.52 0.47 -5.47
C MET A 141 2.72 1.39 -5.22
N ASN A 142 3.93 0.93 -5.56
CA ASN A 142 5.16 1.73 -5.56
C ASN A 142 6.05 1.31 -6.74
N GLU A 143 6.61 2.28 -7.46
CA GLU A 143 7.64 2.11 -8.49
C GLU A 143 7.37 0.94 -9.45
N PRO A 144 6.22 0.94 -10.15
CA PRO A 144 5.81 -0.14 -11.05
C PRO A 144 6.78 -0.36 -12.22
N GLU A 145 7.67 0.58 -12.52
CA GLU A 145 8.70 0.44 -13.54
C GLU A 145 9.72 -0.66 -13.19
N PHE A 146 9.96 -0.91 -11.91
CA PHE A 146 10.86 -1.97 -11.49
C PHE A 146 10.15 -3.32 -11.44
N LYS A 147 10.67 -4.30 -12.20
CA LYS A 147 10.16 -5.69 -12.23
C LYS A 147 10.15 -6.41 -10.88
N MET A 148 10.91 -5.91 -9.90
CA MET A 148 10.93 -6.42 -8.52
C MET A 148 9.76 -5.89 -7.67
N PHE A 149 9.03 -4.88 -8.15
CA PHE A 149 7.78 -4.39 -7.57
C PHE A 149 6.58 -4.77 -8.43
N PHE A 150 6.69 -4.67 -9.76
CA PHE A 150 5.59 -5.05 -10.67
C PHE A 150 6.09 -5.74 -11.95
N LYS A 151 5.65 -6.98 -12.18
CA LYS A 151 5.81 -7.72 -13.44
C LYS A 151 4.54 -7.65 -14.28
N GLY A 152 4.16 -6.45 -14.67
CA GLY A 152 3.06 -6.21 -15.61
C GLY A 152 3.44 -5.21 -16.69
N LYS A 153 2.48 -4.87 -17.54
CA LYS A 153 2.60 -3.84 -18.58
C LYS A 153 2.11 -2.49 -18.04
N LYS A 154 2.47 -1.40 -18.74
CA LYS A 154 1.98 -0.05 -18.46
C LYS A 154 0.45 0.00 -18.35
N ASP A 155 -0.25 -0.56 -19.34
CA ASP A 155 -1.72 -0.52 -19.37
C ASP A 155 -2.35 -1.31 -18.20
N GLU A 156 -1.70 -2.39 -17.75
CA GLU A 156 -2.14 -3.13 -16.57
C GLU A 156 -1.99 -2.30 -15.28
N PHE A 157 -0.90 -1.52 -15.14
CA PHE A 157 -0.75 -0.59 -14.02
C PHE A 157 -1.80 0.53 -14.06
N VAL A 158 -2.01 1.15 -15.23
CA VAL A 158 -3.01 2.21 -15.42
C VAL A 158 -4.41 1.70 -15.08
N GLU A 159 -4.73 0.47 -15.48
CA GLU A 159 -6.01 -0.16 -15.14
C GLU A 159 -6.17 -0.37 -13.63
N ILE A 160 -5.16 -0.94 -12.95
CA ILE A 160 -5.18 -1.12 -11.49
C ILE A 160 -5.37 0.23 -10.78
N PHE A 161 -4.62 1.25 -11.19
CA PHE A 161 -4.68 2.59 -10.60
C PHE A 161 -6.08 3.20 -10.76
N ASN A 162 -6.60 3.24 -11.99
CA ASN A 162 -7.92 3.83 -12.27
C ASN A 162 -9.05 3.05 -11.60
N PHE A 163 -8.97 1.71 -11.60
CA PHE A 163 -9.95 0.86 -10.96
C PHE A 163 -9.97 1.09 -9.45
N SER A 164 -8.80 1.05 -8.79
CA SER A 164 -8.68 1.28 -7.35
C SER A 164 -9.18 2.67 -6.96
N SER A 165 -8.76 3.70 -7.70
CA SER A 165 -9.19 5.09 -7.47
C SER A 165 -10.71 5.25 -7.50
N LYS A 166 -11.38 4.64 -8.49
CA LYS A 166 -12.83 4.71 -8.63
C LYS A 166 -13.55 3.99 -7.49
N ILE A 167 -13.12 2.78 -7.15
CA ILE A 167 -13.72 1.98 -6.08
C ILE A 167 -13.56 2.70 -4.73
N ILE A 168 -12.35 3.13 -4.38
CA ILE A 168 -12.09 3.82 -3.11
C ILE A 168 -12.91 5.10 -3.02
N LYS A 169 -12.92 5.96 -4.06
CA LYS A 169 -13.72 7.19 -4.05
C LYS A 169 -15.23 6.96 -4.01
N SER A 170 -15.71 5.82 -4.52
CA SER A 170 -17.14 5.47 -4.44
C SER A 170 -17.59 5.16 -3.01
N LYS A 171 -16.68 4.66 -2.18
CA LYS A 171 -16.92 4.36 -0.75
C LYS A 171 -16.58 5.53 0.15
N GLN A 172 -15.40 6.12 -0.03
CA GLN A 172 -14.88 7.21 0.77
C GLN A 172 -14.68 8.45 -0.11
N LYS A 173 -15.70 9.32 -0.18
CA LYS A 173 -15.73 10.48 -1.10
C LYS A 173 -14.60 11.49 -0.86
N ASN A 174 -14.19 11.65 0.40
CA ASN A 174 -13.11 12.55 0.83
C ASN A 174 -11.70 11.91 0.70
N SER A 175 -11.59 10.69 0.17
CA SER A 175 -10.30 10.03 -0.04
C SER A 175 -9.40 10.80 -1.01
N VAL A 176 -8.11 10.86 -0.67
CA VAL A 176 -7.02 11.32 -1.50
C VAL A 176 -6.31 10.10 -2.07
N ILE A 177 -6.20 10.04 -3.40
CA ILE A 177 -5.54 8.94 -4.09
C ILE A 177 -4.20 9.43 -4.64
N VAL A 178 -3.14 8.71 -4.29
CA VAL A 178 -1.76 8.98 -4.70
C VAL A 178 -1.33 7.88 -5.66
N MET A 179 -0.75 8.28 -6.79
CA MET A 179 -0.13 7.35 -7.73
C MET A 179 1.19 6.85 -7.15
N ALA A 180 1.54 5.58 -7.42
CA ALA A 180 2.87 5.07 -7.13
C ALA A 180 3.97 6.05 -7.57
N GLY A 181 4.98 6.24 -6.72
CA GLY A 181 6.18 6.97 -7.10
C GLY A 181 6.79 6.37 -8.37
N ALA A 182 7.07 7.21 -9.37
CA ALA A 182 7.72 6.78 -10.60
C ALA A 182 9.22 6.59 -10.34
N ALA A 183 9.75 5.44 -10.78
CA ALA A 183 11.19 5.22 -10.73
C ALA A 183 11.88 5.74 -12.01
N GLY A 184 12.83 6.67 -11.84
CA GLY A 184 13.77 7.07 -12.88
C GLY A 184 13.76 8.56 -13.23
N MET A 185 14.95 9.16 -13.25
CA MET A 185 15.22 10.44 -13.90
C MET A 185 16.21 10.17 -15.05
N PHE A 186 15.75 10.20 -16.30
CA PHE A 186 16.61 9.94 -17.45
C PHE A 186 17.26 11.24 -17.98
N PRO A 187 18.51 11.21 -18.47
CA PRO A 187 19.16 12.37 -19.10
C PRO A 187 18.38 12.91 -20.33
N GLU A 188 17.68 12.04 -21.05
CA GLU A 188 16.79 12.40 -22.17
C GLU A 188 15.52 13.15 -21.69
N ASN A 189 15.21 13.06 -20.40
CA ASN A 189 14.14 13.80 -19.72
C ASN A 189 14.66 15.09 -19.06
N LYS A 190 15.90 15.50 -19.34
CA LYS A 190 16.44 16.80 -18.91
C LYS A 190 15.92 17.92 -19.80
N LYS A 191 14.79 18.51 -19.43
CA LYS A 191 14.65 19.96 -19.54
C LYS A 191 14.55 20.52 -18.12
N PHE A 192 15.71 20.81 -17.56
CA PHE A 192 15.90 21.79 -16.50
C PHE A 192 17.01 22.71 -16.97
#